data_AF-S3J1K9-F1
#
_entry.id   AF-S3J1K9-F1
#
_cell.length_a   1.000
_cell.length_b   1.000
_cell.length_c   1.000
_cell.angle_alpha   90.00
_cell.angle_beta   90.00
_cell.angle_gamma   90.00
#
_symmetry.space_group_name_H-M   'P 1'
#
loop_
_entity.id
_entity.type
_entity.pdbx_description
1 polymer ?
#
loop_
_entity_poly.entity_id
_entity_poly.type
_entity_poly.pdbx_seq_one_letter_code
_entity_poly.pdbx_strand_id
1 'polypeptide(L)'
;MKSIETLEIPVIIAHFGGKPNYLKFALKSAANFNNKVVLIGDDTNKDFWQNHWDTTLVEFDKYENFQKCYVKMSDYSKKYEIPVWKRMFVLGKWMKENDHR
;
A
#
# COMPACT_ATOMS: atom_id res chain seq x y z
N MET A 1 16.67 -31.41 -12.87
CA MET A 1 16.02 -30.72 -11.73
C MET A 1 15.64 -29.33 -12.17
N LYS A 2 14.34 -29.02 -12.31
CA LYS A 2 13.90 -27.62 -12.45
C LYS A 2 14.18 -26.95 -11.10
N SER A 3 14.95 -25.87 -11.10
CA SER A 3 15.07 -25.01 -9.92
C SER A 3 13.66 -24.63 -9.48
N ILE A 4 13.33 -24.86 -8.22
CA ILE A 4 12.18 -24.22 -7.61
C ILE A 4 12.57 -22.74 -7.61
N GLU A 5 12.04 -21.97 -8.57
CA GLU A 5 12.04 -20.53 -8.44
C GLU A 5 11.32 -20.24 -7.13
N THR A 6 12.08 -19.81 -6.13
CA THR A 6 11.50 -19.36 -4.88
C THR A 6 10.65 -18.15 -5.23
N LEU A 7 9.31 -18.32 -5.18
CA LEU A 7 8.36 -17.24 -5.34
C LEU A 7 8.75 -16.13 -4.36
N GLU A 8 9.26 -15.03 -4.90
CA GLU A 8 9.66 -13.88 -4.12
C GLU A 8 8.39 -13.19 -3.60
N ILE A 9 8.11 -13.36 -2.31
CA ILE A 9 6.95 -12.72 -1.66
C ILE A 9 7.33 -11.28 -1.30
N PRO A 10 6.69 -10.26 -1.89
CA PRO A 10 6.98 -8.87 -1.57
C PRO A 10 6.48 -8.50 -0.17
N VAL A 11 7.28 -7.70 0.55
CA VAL A 11 6.78 -6.97 1.73
C VAL A 11 6.18 -5.66 1.29
N ILE A 12 4.91 -5.46 1.60
CA ILE A 12 4.15 -4.28 1.20
C ILE A 12 3.86 -3.44 2.43
N ILE A 13 4.24 -2.16 2.37
CA ILE A 13 3.90 -1.17 3.39
C ILE A 13 2.97 -0.14 2.74
N ALA A 14 1.72 -0.08 3.21
CA ALA A 14 0.73 0.87 2.69
C ALA A 14 0.60 2.09 3.62
N HIS A 15 0.90 3.29 3.11
CA HIS A 15 0.85 4.52 3.88
C HIS A 15 0.35 5.70 3.04
N PHE A 16 -0.63 6.43 3.56
CA PHE A 16 -1.26 7.56 2.87
C PHE A 16 -1.18 8.80 3.73
N GLY A 17 -0.74 9.90 3.12
CA GLY A 17 -0.55 11.18 3.78
C GLY A 17 0.72 11.25 4.63
N GLY A 18 1.52 12.29 4.41
CA GLY A 18 2.65 12.65 5.26
C GLY A 18 3.84 11.70 5.15
N LYS A 19 4.88 12.05 5.91
CA LYS A 19 6.21 11.41 5.87
C LYS A 19 6.74 11.16 7.29
N PRO A 20 6.05 10.37 8.11
CA PRO A 20 6.47 10.20 9.49
C PRO A 20 7.82 9.45 9.54
N ASN A 21 8.67 9.82 10.50
CA ASN A 21 10.00 9.21 10.63
C ASN A 21 9.94 7.67 10.71
N TYR A 22 8.93 7.11 11.38
CA TYR A 22 8.76 5.66 11.49
C TYR A 22 8.62 4.96 10.13
N LEU A 23 8.03 5.62 9.12
CA LEU A 23 7.81 5.00 7.81
C LEU A 23 9.16 4.72 7.14
N LYS A 24 10.11 5.66 7.24
CA LYS A 24 11.47 5.49 6.72
C LYS A 24 12.20 4.34 7.43
N PHE A 25 12.05 4.25 8.76
CA PHE A 25 12.64 3.15 9.52
C PHE A 25 12.01 1.79 9.17
N ALA A 26 10.69 1.73 9.03
CA ALA A 26 9.97 0.51 8.66
C ALA A 26 10.39 0.00 7.27
N LEU A 27 10.47 0.89 6.27
CA LEU A 27 10.90 0.55 4.92
C LEU A 27 12.36 0.06 4.89
N LYS A 28 13.28 0.76 5.57
CA LYS A 28 14.68 0.34 5.68
C LYS A 28 14.82 -1.00 6.39
N SER A 29 14.10 -1.20 7.50
CA SER A 29 14.09 -2.46 8.23
C SER A 29 13.61 -3.60 7.34
N ALA A 30 12.47 -3.41 6.65
CA ALA A 30 11.94 -4.41 5.71
C ALA A 30 12.97 -4.75 4.62
N ALA A 31 13.68 -3.77 4.07
CA ALA A 31 14.68 -3.99 3.02
C ALA A 31 15.92 -4.75 3.49
N ASN A 32 16.22 -4.75 4.79
CA ASN A 32 17.33 -5.52 5.34
C ASN A 32 17.05 -7.03 5.38
N PHE A 33 15.77 -7.43 5.36
CA PHE A 33 15.36 -8.83 5.54
C PHE A 33 14.58 -9.39 4.35
N ASN A 34 14.26 -8.58 3.34
CA ASN A 34 13.41 -8.98 2.22
C ASN A 34 13.96 -8.45 0.91
N ASN A 35 13.87 -9.27 -0.14
CA ASN A 35 14.40 -8.94 -1.46
C ASN A 35 13.56 -7.86 -2.17
N LYS A 36 12.23 -7.86 -1.97
CA LYS A 36 11.30 -6.88 -2.55
C LYS A 36 10.48 -6.21 -1.46
N VAL A 37 10.65 -4.90 -1.34
CA VAL A 37 9.84 -4.02 -0.49
C VAL A 37 9.16 -2.99 -1.35
N VAL A 38 7.84 -2.86 -1.20
CA VAL A 38 6.99 -1.94 -1.96
C VAL A 38 6.34 -0.97 -0.99
N LEU A 39 6.47 0.33 -1.27
CA LEU A 39 5.65 1.35 -0.62
C LEU A 39 4.42 1.58 -1.52
N ILE A 40 3.22 1.32 -1.00
CA ILE A 40 1.98 1.75 -1.66
C ILE A 40 1.52 3.03 -0.97
N GLY A 41 1.48 4.13 -1.70
CA GLY A 41 1.24 5.44 -1.10
C GLY A 41 0.60 6.45 -2.02
N ASP A 42 0.89 7.72 -1.79
CA ASP A 42 0.36 8.85 -2.54
C ASP A 42 1.46 9.87 -2.82
N ASP A 43 1.12 10.91 -3.56
CA ASP A 43 2.03 12.00 -3.93
C ASP A 43 2.78 12.61 -2.72
N THR A 44 2.18 12.57 -1.53
CA THR A 44 2.77 13.11 -0.31
C THR A 44 3.97 12.31 0.19
N ASN A 45 4.16 11.06 -0.24
CA ASN A 45 5.28 10.20 0.14
C ASN A 45 6.03 9.59 -1.06
N LYS A 46 5.90 10.19 -2.24
CA LYS A 46 6.50 9.70 -3.49
C LYS A 46 8.03 9.58 -3.52
N ASP A 47 8.72 10.36 -2.71
CA ASP A 47 10.18 10.42 -2.62
C ASP A 47 10.74 9.58 -1.45
N PHE A 48 9.88 8.86 -0.72
CA PHE A 48 10.27 8.15 0.50
C PHE A 48 10.88 6.78 0.24
N TRP A 49 10.56 6.16 -0.90
CA TRP A 49 11.03 4.83 -1.26
C TRP A 49 11.18 4.68 -2.78
N GLN A 50 12.23 3.99 -3.22
CA GLN A 50 12.51 3.79 -4.66
C GLN A 50 11.42 2.96 -5.37
N ASN A 51 10.88 1.96 -4.67
CA ASN A 51 9.81 1.11 -5.19
C ASN A 51 8.47 1.58 -4.65
N HIS A 52 8.09 2.79 -5.05
CA HIS A 52 6.84 3.43 -4.67
C HIS A 52 5.78 3.25 -5.76
N TRP A 53 4.63 2.72 -5.36
CA TRP A 53 3.43 2.70 -6.20
C TRP A 53 2.49 3.82 -5.75
N ASP A 54 2.52 4.92 -6.51
CA ASP A 54 1.73 6.13 -6.25
C ASP A 54 0.27 5.93 -6.67
N THR A 55 -0.63 6.00 -5.69
CA THR A 55 -2.06 5.81 -5.90
C THR A 55 -2.81 7.08 -6.29
N THR A 56 -2.16 8.25 -6.35
CA THR A 56 -2.82 9.53 -6.69
C THR A 56 -3.33 9.55 -8.14
N LEU A 57 -2.68 8.79 -9.04
CA LEU A 57 -3.05 8.72 -10.47
C LEU A 57 -3.81 7.44 -10.83
N VAL A 58 -4.21 6.65 -9.83
CA VAL A 58 -4.77 5.32 -10.05
C VAL A 58 -6.25 5.32 -9.70
N GLU A 59 -7.08 4.88 -10.65
CA GLU A 59 -8.53 4.71 -10.43
C GLU A 59 -8.82 3.43 -9.62
N PHE A 60 -9.77 3.54 -8.68
CA PHE A 60 -10.17 2.44 -7.80
C PHE A 60 -11.69 2.33 -7.72
N ASP A 61 -12.36 1.86 -8.78
CA ASP A 61 -13.83 1.75 -8.87
C ASP A 61 -14.47 1.10 -7.64
N LYS A 62 -13.85 0.02 -7.12
CA LYS A 62 -14.34 -0.67 -5.92
C LYS A 62 -14.28 0.21 -4.68
N TYR A 63 -13.22 1.00 -4.55
CA TYR A 63 -13.06 1.94 -3.44
C TYR A 63 -13.99 3.14 -3.57
N GLU A 64 -14.19 3.66 -4.78
CA GLU A 64 -15.16 4.73 -5.05
C GLU A 64 -16.58 4.29 -4.73
N ASN A 65 -16.96 3.07 -5.13
CA ASN A 65 -18.26 2.50 -4.77
C ASN A 65 -18.38 2.24 -3.27
N PHE A 66 -17.31 1.80 -2.59
CA PHE A 66 -17.28 1.70 -1.13
C PHE A 66 -17.55 3.06 -0.47
N GLN A 67 -16.91 4.14 -0.94
CA GLN A 67 -17.07 5.47 -0.37
C GLN A 67 -18.51 6.01 -0.44
N LYS A 68 -19.30 5.62 -1.46
CA LYS A 68 -20.71 6.01 -1.62
C LYS A 68 -21.61 5.44 -0.52
N CYS A 69 -21.28 4.26 -0.01
CA CYS A 69 -22.09 3.57 1.01
C CYS A 69 -21.47 3.62 2.41
N TYR A 70 -20.21 4.08 2.52
CA TYR A 70 -19.48 4.07 3.77
C TYR A 70 -20.03 5.08 4.78
N VAL A 71 -20.27 4.58 6.00
CA VAL A 71 -20.62 5.35 7.19
C VAL A 71 -19.50 5.18 8.21
N LYS A 72 -19.18 6.24 8.96
CA LYS A 72 -18.16 6.22 10.03
C LYS A 72 -18.45 5.08 11.01
N MET A 73 -17.44 4.28 11.37
CA MET A 73 -17.63 3.06 12.19
C MET A 73 -16.81 3.02 13.48
N SER A 74 -15.97 4.02 13.75
CA SER A 74 -15.19 4.11 15.00
C SER A 74 -15.35 5.49 15.63
N ASP A 75 -14.67 5.75 16.76
CA ASP A 75 -14.65 7.09 17.34
C ASP A 75 -13.75 8.07 16.58
N TYR A 76 -12.83 7.56 15.74
CA TYR A 76 -11.91 8.39 14.96
C TYR A 76 -12.61 9.23 13.89
N SER A 77 -11.96 10.28 13.44
CA SER A 77 -12.51 11.09 12.33
C SER A 77 -12.62 10.27 11.05
N LYS A 78 -13.62 10.58 10.20
CA LYS A 78 -13.74 9.99 8.85
C LYS A 78 -12.43 10.15 8.05
N LYS A 79 -11.74 11.28 8.20
CA LYS A 79 -10.43 11.54 7.58
C LYS A 79 -9.38 10.49 7.95
N TYR A 80 -9.45 9.92 9.17
CA TYR A 80 -8.53 8.90 9.65
C TYR A 80 -8.94 7.48 9.21
N GLU A 81 -10.24 7.17 9.22
CA GLU A 81 -10.74 5.84 8.82
C GLU A 81 -10.59 5.57 7.31
N ILE A 82 -10.83 6.58 6.47
CA ILE A 82 -10.84 6.45 5.01
C ILE A 82 -9.51 5.88 4.45
N PRO A 83 -8.33 6.36 4.87
CA PRO A 83 -7.05 5.75 4.50
C PRO A 83 -6.87 4.31 4.97
N VAL A 84 -7.42 3.93 6.13
CA VAL A 84 -7.36 2.54 6.63
C VAL A 84 -8.12 1.61 5.69
N TRP A 85 -9.35 1.99 5.30
CA TRP A 85 -10.14 1.22 4.34
C TRP A 85 -9.50 1.18 2.95
N LYS A 86 -8.92 2.30 2.48
CA LYS A 86 -8.23 2.39 1.18
C LYS A 86 -7.20 1.28 0.99
N ARG A 87 -6.47 0.90 2.05
CA ARG A 87 -5.39 -0.12 2.03
C ARG A 87 -5.82 -1.46 1.44
N MET A 88 -7.04 -1.91 1.70
CA MET A 88 -7.50 -3.21 1.21
C MET A 88 -7.75 -3.19 -0.31
N PHE A 89 -8.30 -2.08 -0.82
CA PHE A 89 -8.61 -1.93 -2.24
C PHE A 89 -7.35 -1.74 -3.07
N VAL A 90 -6.42 -0.90 -2.60
CA VAL A 90 -5.15 -0.64 -3.28
C VAL A 90 -4.27 -1.89 -3.32
N LEU A 91 -4.19 -2.64 -2.21
CA LEU A 91 -3.41 -3.87 -2.13
C LEU A 91 -3.92 -4.89 -3.14
N GLY A 92 -5.24 -5.13 -3.18
CA GLY A 92 -5.84 -6.07 -4.12
C GLY A 92 -5.63 -5.68 -5.60
N LYS A 93 -5.67 -4.37 -5.92
CA LYS A 93 -5.39 -3.89 -7.27
C LYS A 93 -3.90 -4.09 -7.61
N TRP A 94 -3.00 -3.69 -6.72
CA TRP A 94 -1.55 -3.87 -6.91
C TRP A 94 -1.19 -5.33 -7.15
N MET A 95 -1.71 -6.23 -6.30
CA MET A 95 -1.49 -7.67 -6.40
C MET A 95 -1.94 -8.21 -7.76
N LYS A 96 -3.13 -7.82 -8.23
CA LYS A 96 -3.65 -8.22 -9.55
C LYS A 96 -2.78 -7.71 -10.71
N GLU A 97 -2.28 -6.49 -10.62
CA GLU A 97 -1.44 -5.86 -11.65
C GLU A 97 0.00 -6.41 -11.67
N ASN A 98 0.44 -7.04 -10.58
CA ASN A 98 1.80 -7.58 -10.42
C ASN A 98 1.82 -9.12 -10.35
N ASP A 99 0.75 -9.78 -10.80
CA ASP A 99 0.60 -11.25 -10.86
C ASP A 99 0.84 -11.98 -9.52
N HIS A 100 0.48 -11.33 -8.42
CA HIS A 100 0.40 -11.94 -7.10
C HIS A 100 -1.06 -12.32 -6.84
N ARG A 101 -1.43 -13.60 -6.97
CA ARG A 101 -2.81 -14.11 -6.79
C ARG A 101 -2.89 -15.15 -5.70
#